data_AF-A0A438M7R4-F1
#
_entry.id   AF-A0A438M7R4-F1
#
_cell.length_a   1.000
_cell.length_b   1.000
_cell.length_c   1.000
_cell.angle_alpha   90.00
_cell.angle_beta   90.00
_cell.angle_gamma   90.00
#
_symmetry.space_group_name_H-M   'P 1'
#
loop_
_entity.id
_entity.type
_entity.pdbx_description
1 polymer ?
#
loop_
_entity_poly.entity_id
_entity_poly.type
_entity_poly.pdbx_seq_one_letter_code
_entity_poly.pdbx_strand_id
1 'polypeptide(L)'
;MTTLTALTHRTIPAVTRWLATHSIDVLRVSLGLIFLGFGALKFFPGVSPAEELSVATVQALSFGMLSGGTALMVVAAVECFIGLTLISGRLLKTGLAVLAGALLGIMAPLVLFFTDLFPGPPTLTAQYVLKDIVLAAAGLVIAARALGARLVPQQG
;
A
#
# COMPACT_ATOMS: atom_id res chain seq x y z
N MET A 1 -12.19 22.83 37.86
CA MET A 1 -11.85 21.42 37.52
C MET A 1 -13.06 20.57 37.09
N THR A 2 -14.27 21.11 36.95
CA THR A 2 -15.50 20.34 36.66
C THR A 2 -15.98 20.43 35.19
N THR A 3 -15.74 21.55 34.51
CA THR A 3 -16.17 21.76 33.11
C THR A 3 -15.30 21.02 32.09
N LEU A 4 -14.00 20.89 32.36
CA LEU A 4 -13.07 20.15 31.51
C LEU A 4 -13.43 18.66 31.44
N THR A 5 -13.79 18.08 32.58
CA THR A 5 -14.17 16.66 32.75
C THR A 5 -15.49 16.33 32.07
N ALA A 6 -16.46 17.25 32.07
CA ALA A 6 -17.75 17.07 31.42
C ALA A 6 -17.66 17.14 29.88
N LEU A 7 -16.78 17.99 29.34
CA LEU A 7 -16.50 18.07 27.90
C LEU A 7 -15.76 16.83 27.39
N THR A 8 -14.81 16.28 28.14
CA THR A 8 -14.15 15.00 27.79
C THR A 8 -15.12 13.82 27.80
N HIS A 9 -16.11 13.81 28.71
CA HIS A 9 -17.06 12.71 28.85
C HIS A 9 -18.03 12.55 27.66
N ARG A 10 -18.21 13.59 26.84
CA ARG A 10 -19.08 13.58 25.64
C ARG A 10 -18.29 13.54 24.32
N THR A 11 -17.12 14.16 24.28
CA THR A 11 -16.33 14.28 23.03
C THR A 11 -15.53 13.01 22.72
N ILE A 12 -14.90 12.39 23.73
CA ILE A 12 -14.12 11.16 23.53
C ILE A 12 -14.97 10.02 22.94
N PRO A 13 -16.19 9.72 23.45
CA PRO A 13 -17.01 8.66 22.87
C PRO A 13 -17.43 8.93 21.42
N ALA A 14 -17.71 10.19 21.08
CA ALA A 14 -18.08 10.58 19.72
C ALA A 14 -16.90 10.43 18.75
N VAL A 15 -15.71 10.89 19.14
CA VAL A 15 -14.48 10.73 18.35
C VAL A 15 -14.11 9.26 18.20
N THR A 16 -14.16 8.48 19.27
CA THR A 16 -13.90 7.02 19.22
C THR A 16 -14.85 6.32 18.26
N ARG A 17 -16.15 6.65 18.29
CA ARG A 17 -17.14 6.08 17.37
C ARG A 17 -16.81 6.44 15.92
N TRP A 18 -16.51 7.71 15.66
CA TRP A 18 -16.17 8.16 14.31
C TRP A 18 -14.91 7.46 13.78
N LEU A 19 -13.85 7.39 14.59
CA LEU A 19 -12.60 6.70 14.24
C LEU A 19 -12.83 5.21 14.00
N ALA A 20 -13.58 4.54 14.87
CA ALA A 20 -13.88 3.12 14.70
C ALA A 20 -14.67 2.82 13.43
N THR A 21 -15.54 3.74 13.00
CA THR A 21 -16.34 3.58 11.78
C THR A 21 -15.57 3.90 10.50
N HIS A 22 -14.74 4.96 10.50
CA HIS A 22 -14.17 5.52 9.26
C HIS A 22 -12.68 5.23 9.05
N SER A 23 -11.91 4.91 10.09
CA SER A 23 -10.44 4.77 9.99
C SER A 23 -10.01 3.78 8.91
N ILE A 24 -10.66 2.62 8.82
CA ILE A 24 -10.30 1.59 7.82
C ILE A 24 -10.73 2.01 6.41
N ASP A 25 -11.81 2.78 6.25
CA ASP A 25 -12.19 3.31 4.93
C ASP A 25 -11.22 4.39 4.45
N VAL A 26 -10.82 5.29 5.35
CA VAL A 26 -9.77 6.27 5.07
C VAL A 26 -8.47 5.56 4.72
N LEU A 27 -8.07 4.53 5.48
CA LEU A 27 -6.88 3.74 5.20
C LEU A 27 -6.94 3.08 3.81
N ARG A 28 -8.09 2.49 3.46
CA ARG A 28 -8.34 1.86 2.16
C ARG A 28 -8.20 2.86 1.01
N VAL A 29 -8.86 4.01 1.12
CA VAL A 29 -8.81 5.03 0.05
C VAL A 29 -7.41 5.62 -0.06
N SER A 30 -6.74 5.93 1.05
CA SER A 30 -5.35 6.43 1.05
C SER A 30 -4.39 5.44 0.39
N LEU A 31 -4.47 4.15 0.75
CA LEU A 31 -3.66 3.11 0.13
C LEU A 31 -3.92 3.01 -1.37
N GLY A 32 -5.20 3.05 -1.77
CA GLY A 32 -5.59 3.04 -3.18
C GLY A 32 -5.08 4.25 -3.96
N LEU A 33 -5.10 5.45 -3.37
CA LEU A 33 -4.57 6.66 -3.99
C LEU A 33 -3.06 6.59 -4.19
N ILE A 34 -2.32 6.03 -3.22
CA ILE A 34 -0.86 5.82 -3.34
C ILE A 34 -0.56 4.89 -4.53
N PHE A 35 -1.21 3.73 -4.59
CA PHE A 35 -1.02 2.78 -5.69
C PHE A 35 -1.45 3.34 -7.05
N LEU A 36 -2.59 4.03 -7.12
CA LEU A 36 -3.05 4.65 -8.35
C LEU A 36 -2.10 5.75 -8.83
N GLY A 37 -1.65 6.62 -7.91
CA GLY A 37 -0.71 7.69 -8.22
C GLY A 37 0.62 7.14 -8.72
N PHE A 38 1.23 6.21 -7.99
CA PHE A 38 2.50 5.61 -8.39
C PHE A 38 2.42 4.76 -9.66
N GLY A 39 1.28 4.09 -9.91
CA GLY A 39 1.02 3.39 -11.15
C GLY A 39 0.86 4.34 -12.33
N ALA A 40 0.10 5.42 -12.15
CA ALA A 40 -0.14 6.40 -13.20
C ALA A 40 1.17 7.07 -13.67
N LEU A 41 2.07 7.38 -12.74
CA LEU A 41 3.38 7.98 -13.07
C LEU A 41 4.25 7.09 -13.96
N LYS A 42 4.10 5.76 -13.85
CA LYS A 42 4.90 4.80 -14.65
C LYS A 42 4.51 4.73 -16.13
N PHE A 43 3.40 5.35 -16.53
CA PHE A 43 3.07 5.53 -17.95
C PHE A 43 3.88 6.65 -18.62
N PHE A 44 4.56 7.50 -17.84
CA PHE A 44 5.35 8.62 -18.32
C PHE A 44 6.84 8.32 -18.10
N PRO A 45 7.63 8.11 -19.17
CA PRO A 45 9.05 7.75 -19.06
C PRO A 45 9.86 8.79 -18.26
N GLY A 46 10.69 8.32 -17.32
CA GLY A 46 11.60 9.17 -16.56
C GLY A 46 10.95 9.99 -15.43
N VAL A 47 9.65 9.81 -15.19
CA VAL A 47 8.93 10.54 -14.12
C VAL A 47 8.90 9.74 -12.82
N SER A 48 8.89 8.40 -12.89
CA SER A 48 8.81 7.53 -11.72
C SER A 48 10.20 7.33 -11.08
N PRO A 49 10.41 7.74 -9.81
CA PRO A 49 11.70 7.53 -9.13
C PRO A 49 12.09 6.05 -8.95
N ALA A 50 11.10 5.15 -9.00
CA ALA A 50 11.27 3.72 -8.82
C ALA A 50 11.27 2.94 -10.15
N GLU A 51 11.38 3.62 -11.30
CA GLU A 51 11.32 3.00 -12.64
C GLU A 51 12.40 1.93 -12.82
N GLU A 52 13.67 2.30 -12.66
CA GLU A 52 14.81 1.40 -12.83
C GLU A 52 14.72 0.18 -11.90
N LEU A 53 14.40 0.41 -10.62
CA LEU A 53 14.23 -0.67 -9.65
C LEU A 53 13.09 -1.61 -10.03
N SER A 54 11.95 -1.06 -10.46
CA SER A 54 10.77 -1.86 -10.85
C SER A 54 11.10 -2.76 -12.05
N VAL A 55 11.78 -2.20 -13.05
CA VAL A 55 12.19 -2.95 -14.25
C VAL A 55 13.18 -4.05 -13.90
N ALA A 56 14.24 -3.74 -13.13
CA ALA A 56 15.23 -4.72 -12.71
C ALA A 56 14.60 -5.87 -11.91
N THR A 57 13.65 -5.54 -11.02
CA THR A 57 12.94 -6.51 -10.19
C THR A 57 12.05 -7.43 -11.02
N VAL A 58 11.24 -6.88 -11.92
CA VAL A 58 10.38 -7.68 -12.80
C VAL A 58 11.22 -8.54 -13.72
N GLN A 59 12.32 -8.01 -14.25
CA GLN A 59 13.23 -8.79 -15.08
C GLN A 59 13.84 -9.97 -14.31
N ALA A 60 14.28 -9.76 -13.07
CA ALA A 60 14.79 -10.83 -12.23
C ALA A 60 13.72 -11.88 -11.90
N LEU A 61 12.52 -11.45 -11.48
CA LEU A 61 11.42 -12.34 -11.11
C LEU A 61 10.80 -13.09 -12.29
N SER A 62 10.88 -12.52 -13.50
CA SER A 62 10.39 -13.14 -14.74
C SER A 62 11.47 -13.94 -15.48
N PHE A 63 12.65 -14.15 -14.88
CA PHE A 63 13.79 -14.80 -15.53
C PHE A 63 14.15 -14.19 -16.89
N GLY A 64 14.01 -12.87 -17.01
CA GLY A 64 14.31 -12.12 -18.23
C GLY A 64 13.20 -12.09 -19.27
N MET A 65 12.05 -12.76 -19.05
CA MET A 65 10.94 -12.78 -20.01
C MET A 65 10.29 -11.40 -20.20
N LEU A 66 10.23 -10.60 -19.13
CA LEU A 66 9.71 -9.23 -19.15
C LEU A 66 10.84 -8.26 -18.81
N SER A 67 11.07 -7.25 -19.65
CA SER A 67 12.11 -6.25 -19.44
C SER A 67 11.71 -4.88 -20.01
N GLY A 68 12.49 -3.86 -19.63
CA GLY A 68 12.33 -2.49 -20.13
C GLY A 68 10.91 -1.94 -19.99
N GLY A 69 10.43 -1.31 -21.07
CA GLY A 69 9.11 -0.68 -21.09
C GLY A 69 7.95 -1.65 -20.86
N THR A 70 8.04 -2.90 -21.33
CA THR A 70 6.96 -3.89 -21.13
C THR A 70 6.81 -4.26 -19.65
N ALA A 71 7.93 -4.48 -18.96
CA ALA A 71 7.93 -4.71 -17.51
C ALA A 71 7.30 -3.53 -16.77
N LEU A 72 7.68 -2.31 -17.14
CA LEU A 72 7.14 -1.10 -16.53
C LEU A 72 5.63 -0.93 -16.77
N MET A 73 5.15 -1.19 -17.98
CA MET A 73 3.72 -1.11 -18.34
C MET A 73 2.89 -2.14 -17.56
N VAL A 74 3.40 -3.36 -17.38
CA VAL A 74 2.72 -4.39 -16.57
C VAL A 74 2.59 -3.93 -15.13
N VAL A 75 3.66 -3.40 -14.53
CA VAL A 75 3.63 -2.86 -13.16
C VAL A 75 2.65 -1.70 -13.06
N ALA A 76 2.70 -0.75 -13.99
CA ALA A 76 1.80 0.40 -14.03
C ALA A 76 0.32 -0.03 -14.06
N ALA A 77 -0.02 -1.01 -14.91
CA ALA A 77 -1.37 -1.55 -15.01
C ALA A 77 -1.82 -2.25 -13.73
N VAL A 78 -0.95 -3.06 -13.12
CA VAL A 78 -1.24 -3.76 -11.86
C VAL A 78 -1.48 -2.76 -10.72
N GLU A 79 -0.62 -1.77 -10.57
CA GLU A 79 -0.75 -0.75 -9.53
C GLU A 79 -2.00 0.11 -9.72
N CYS A 80 -2.33 0.50 -10.96
CA CYS A 80 -3.57 1.21 -11.25
C CYS A 80 -4.81 0.36 -10.93
N PHE A 81 -4.79 -0.92 -11.28
CA PHE A 81 -5.88 -1.85 -10.95
C PHE A 81 -6.09 -1.97 -9.43
N ILE A 82 -5.00 -2.13 -8.67
CA ILE A 82 -5.05 -2.13 -7.20
C ILE A 82 -5.65 -0.81 -6.70
N GLY A 83 -5.14 0.32 -7.19
CA GLY A 83 -5.60 1.64 -6.78
C GLY A 83 -7.09 1.86 -7.01
N LEU A 84 -7.57 1.55 -8.22
CA LEU A 84 -8.98 1.69 -8.59
C LEU A 84 -9.91 0.77 -7.79
N THR A 85 -9.51 -0.48 -7.56
CA THR A 85 -10.31 -1.44 -6.77
C THR A 85 -10.37 -1.05 -5.30
N LEU A 86 -9.25 -0.59 -4.73
CA LEU A 86 -9.21 -0.07 -3.36
C LEU A 86 -10.02 1.21 -3.21
N ILE A 87 -9.92 2.19 -4.10
CA ILE A 87 -10.66 3.46 -4.00
C ILE A 87 -12.16 3.21 -4.16
N SER A 88 -12.56 2.53 -5.24
CA SER A 88 -13.98 2.31 -5.55
C SER A 88 -14.66 1.28 -4.62
N GLY A 89 -13.89 0.40 -3.98
CA GLY A 89 -14.40 -0.73 -3.21
C GLY A 89 -15.00 -1.84 -4.10
N ARG A 90 -14.96 -1.69 -5.43
CA ARG A 90 -15.41 -2.72 -6.37
C ARG A 90 -14.30 -3.74 -6.59
N LEU A 91 -14.67 -5.02 -6.64
CA LEU A 91 -13.72 -6.14 -6.73
C LEU A 91 -12.66 -6.12 -5.60
N LEU A 92 -13.00 -5.58 -4.42
CA LEU A 92 -12.04 -5.32 -3.34
C LEU A 92 -11.22 -6.56 -2.95
N LYS A 93 -11.84 -7.74 -2.84
CA LYS A 93 -11.14 -8.98 -2.51
C LYS A 93 -10.10 -9.36 -3.58
N THR A 94 -10.44 -9.20 -4.85
CA THR A 94 -9.52 -9.41 -5.98
C THR A 94 -8.39 -8.38 -5.95
N GLY A 95 -8.72 -7.10 -5.76
CA GLY A 95 -7.73 -6.03 -5.62
C GLY A 95 -6.74 -6.28 -4.49
N LEU A 96 -7.21 -6.78 -3.35
CA LEU A 96 -6.37 -7.15 -2.20
C LEU A 96 -5.48 -8.37 -2.48
N ALA A 97 -5.97 -9.37 -3.22
CA ALA A 97 -5.15 -10.50 -3.63
C ALA A 97 -4.03 -10.06 -4.59
N VAL A 98 -4.35 -9.18 -5.54
CA VAL A 98 -3.35 -8.60 -6.46
C VAL A 98 -2.36 -7.71 -5.70
N LEU A 99 -2.83 -6.90 -4.75
CA LEU A 99 -1.98 -6.11 -3.85
C LEU A 99 -0.98 -7.00 -3.09
N ALA A 100 -1.41 -8.14 -2.56
CA ALA A 100 -0.52 -9.05 -1.85
C ALA A 100 0.61 -9.56 -2.77
N GLY A 101 0.29 -9.97 -3.99
CA GLY A 101 1.29 -10.36 -4.99
C GLY A 101 2.21 -9.21 -5.38
N ALA A 102 1.66 -8.02 -5.59
CA ALA A 102 2.44 -6.83 -5.93
C ALA A 102 3.41 -6.44 -4.80
N LEU A 103 2.99 -6.48 -3.53
CA LEU A 103 3.85 -6.18 -2.38
C LEU A 103 5.01 -7.18 -2.25
N LEU A 104 4.79 -8.47 -2.54
CA LEU A 104 5.90 -9.43 -2.61
C LEU A 104 6.91 -9.04 -3.69
N GLY A 105 6.44 -8.63 -4.86
CA GLY A 105 7.29 -8.12 -5.94
C GLY A 105 8.05 -6.86 -5.53
N ILE A 106 7.37 -5.86 -4.98
CA ILE A 106 7.97 -4.58 -4.55
C ILE A 106 9.02 -4.81 -3.45
N MET A 107 8.82 -5.80 -2.55
CA MET A 107 9.77 -6.12 -1.47
C MET A 107 10.91 -7.03 -1.91
N ALA A 108 10.80 -7.72 -3.06
CA ALA A 108 11.83 -8.63 -3.55
C ALA A 108 13.25 -8.03 -3.65
N PRO A 109 13.45 -6.74 -4.03
CA PRO A 109 14.76 -6.08 -4.03
C PRO A 109 15.52 -6.16 -2.71
N LEU A 110 14.83 -6.19 -1.57
CA LEU A 110 15.47 -6.33 -0.26
C LEU A 110 16.24 -7.65 -0.13
N VAL A 111 15.93 -8.64 -0.96
CA VAL A 111 16.66 -9.91 -1.01
C VAL A 111 17.53 -9.98 -2.26
N LEU A 112 16.96 -9.63 -3.42
CA LEU A 112 17.63 -9.79 -4.72
C LEU A 112 18.78 -8.80 -4.95
N PHE A 113 18.66 -7.58 -4.43
CA PHE A 113 19.59 -6.47 -4.68
C PHE A 113 20.08 -5.86 -3.35
N PHE A 114 20.22 -6.68 -2.30
CA PHE A 114 20.52 -6.20 -0.95
C PHE A 114 21.81 -5.38 -0.89
N THR A 115 22.87 -5.81 -1.57
CA THR A 115 24.16 -5.09 -1.57
C THR A 115 24.07 -3.71 -2.23
N ASP A 116 23.19 -3.56 -3.23
CA ASP A 116 22.99 -2.28 -3.92
C ASP A 116 22.12 -1.33 -3.09
N LEU A 117 21.17 -1.88 -2.33
CA LEU A 117 20.31 -1.12 -1.43
C LEU A 117 21.03 -0.71 -0.13
N PHE A 118 21.97 -1.52 0.33
CA PHE A 118 22.68 -1.36 1.59
C PHE A 118 24.22 -1.45 1.44
N PRO A 119 24.87 -0.57 0.66
CA PRO A 119 26.34 -0.51 0.56
C PRO A 119 27.02 0.09 1.81
N GLY A 120 26.25 0.29 2.88
CA GLY A 120 26.57 1.05 4.08
C GLY A 120 25.25 1.52 4.73
N PRO A 121 25.01 2.84 4.90
CA PRO A 121 23.69 3.34 5.27
C PRO A 121 22.65 3.07 4.16
N PRO A 122 21.33 3.01 4.48
CA PRO A 122 20.29 2.72 3.50
C PRO A 122 20.17 3.84 2.46
N THR A 123 20.23 3.46 1.18
CA THR A 123 19.98 4.37 0.06
C THR A 123 18.55 4.93 0.09
N LEU A 124 18.27 6.00 -0.65
CA LEU A 124 16.89 6.51 -0.78
C LEU A 124 15.96 5.45 -1.37
N THR A 125 16.46 4.64 -2.31
CA THR A 125 15.74 3.51 -2.87
C THR A 125 15.43 2.45 -1.81
N ALA A 126 16.41 2.12 -0.95
CA ALA A 126 16.19 1.18 0.15
C ALA A 126 15.13 1.69 1.13
N GLN A 127 15.16 2.99 1.47
CA GLN A 127 14.15 3.61 2.34
C GLN A 127 12.77 3.61 1.67
N TYR A 128 12.72 3.87 0.36
CA TYR A 128 11.49 3.87 -0.43
C TYR A 128 10.81 2.49 -0.43
N VAL A 129 11.58 1.42 -0.55
CA VAL A 129 11.07 0.04 -0.47
C VAL A 129 10.72 -0.30 0.98
N LEU A 130 11.60 -0.03 1.95
CA LEU A 130 11.40 -0.43 3.34
C LEU A 130 10.11 0.16 3.95
N LYS A 131 9.73 1.39 3.58
CA LYS A 131 8.47 2.00 4.07
C LYS A 131 7.22 1.22 3.66
N ASP A 132 7.26 0.42 2.61
CA ASP A 132 6.08 -0.30 2.11
C ASP A 132 5.65 -1.45 3.03
N ILE A 133 6.45 -1.78 4.05
CA ILE A 133 5.99 -2.58 5.19
C ILE A 133 4.73 -1.96 5.83
N VAL A 134 4.64 -0.63 5.87
CA VAL A 134 3.44 0.07 6.36
C VAL A 134 2.25 -0.14 5.41
N LEU A 135 2.48 -0.14 4.10
CA LEU A 135 1.44 -0.42 3.10
C LEU A 135 0.97 -1.87 3.18
N ALA A 136 1.88 -2.81 3.43
CA ALA A 136 1.54 -4.21 3.67
C ALA A 136 0.69 -4.39 4.93
N ALA A 137 1.08 -3.75 6.04
CA ALA A 137 0.29 -3.75 7.27
C ALA A 137 -1.11 -3.14 7.04
N ALA A 138 -1.21 -2.04 6.29
CA ALA A 138 -2.48 -1.44 5.92
C ALA A 138 -3.35 -2.41 5.08
N GLY A 139 -2.74 -3.09 4.11
CA GLY A 139 -3.38 -4.12 3.30
C GLY A 139 -3.96 -5.25 4.15
N LEU A 140 -3.24 -5.72 5.17
CA LEU A 140 -3.72 -6.73 6.12
C LEU A 140 -4.95 -6.26 6.88
N VAL A 141 -4.94 -5.03 7.40
CA VAL A 141 -6.09 -4.45 8.13
C VAL A 141 -7.32 -4.34 7.23
N ILE A 142 -7.14 -3.85 6.00
CA ILE A 142 -8.23 -3.72 5.02
C ILE A 142 -8.76 -5.11 4.64
N ALA A 143 -7.87 -6.08 4.42
CA ALA A 143 -8.23 -7.46 4.09
C ALA A 143 -9.01 -8.13 5.22
N ALA A 144 -8.58 -7.99 6.46
CA ALA A 144 -9.30 -8.51 7.62
C ALA A 144 -10.75 -7.98 7.66
N ARG A 145 -10.95 -6.67 7.48
CA ARG A 145 -12.30 -6.08 7.40
C ARG A 145 -13.10 -6.60 6.20
N ALA A 146 -12.48 -6.68 5.02
CA ALA A 146 -13.14 -7.18 3.80
C ALA A 146 -13.53 -8.67 3.87
N LEU A 147 -12.86 -9.44 4.73
CA LEU A 147 -13.15 -10.84 5.02
C LEU A 147 -14.12 -11.04 6.19
N GLY A 148 -14.61 -9.96 6.80
CA GLY A 148 -15.65 -10.00 7.84
C GLY A 148 -15.14 -9.98 9.28
N ALA A 149 -13.85 -9.73 9.52
CA ALA A 149 -13.35 -9.54 10.88
C ALA A 149 -13.99 -8.30 11.52
N ARG A 150 -14.51 -8.44 12.73
CA ARG A 150 -14.99 -7.32 13.54
C ARG A 150 -13.80 -6.71 14.28
N LEU A 151 -13.29 -5.60 13.75
CA LEU A 151 -12.20 -4.82 14.36
C LEU A 151 -12.73 -3.69 15.27
N VAL A 152 -14.04 -3.59 15.45
CA VAL A 152 -14.69 -2.64 16.37
C VAL A 152 -15.03 -3.37 17.68
N PRO A 153 -14.76 -2.78 18.86
CA PRO A 153 -15.14 -3.38 20.13
C PRO A 153 -16.65 -3.67 20.19
N GLN A 154 -17.04 -4.84 20.72
CA GLN A 154 -18.43 -5.09 21.09
C GLN A 154 -18.87 -4.01 22.08
N GLN A 155 -19.94 -3.27 21.74
CA GLN A 155 -20.62 -2.43 22.72
C GLN A 155 -21.30 -3.39 23.70
N GLY A 156 -20.74 -3.50 24.91
CA GLY A 156 -21.43 -4.05 26.07
C GLY A 156 -22.50 -3.08 26.55
#